data_AF-A0A960MGJ1-F1
#
_entry.id   AF-A0A960MGJ1-F1
#
_cell.length_a   1.000
_cell.length_b   1.000
_cell.length_c   1.000
_cell.angle_alpha   90.00
_cell.angle_beta   90.00
_cell.angle_gamma   90.00
#
_symmetry.space_group_name_H-M   'P 1'
#
loop_
_entity.id
_entity.type
_entity.pdbx_description
1 polymer ?
#
loop_
_entity_poly.entity_id
_entity_poly.type
_entity_poly.pdbx_seq_one_letter_code
_entity_poly.pdbx_strand_id
1 'polypeptide(L)'
;GADLMIWGPPFGGRAEVDLDVVSFTIEFGAEAALPPPVGWKSFREGFLPQDSDAPAQKPESKPESPRDVVLLAETVPEPGATKKGKKVCNVIKASIPMGLKDSEVTDPEGNLIDWVLDPNGFGILTNSTIPGNRAKWILDGDNEAEIPNTVLSYNAEQIDVEKGPYLILPPATNRNQKTYSETVKDSEKEVWNPTLHIGPMGKDDVRSYHIVELSRKSENGGSEDDHITAISVAPVLAASNTALWDKNTGGNDAPNQPLLLPATLTGFLITPIPRKPAQVSDIPLLLLIFEFGFRTDYRFTAAAADSNFTVSASFEEKEDPKTGTMASTLLIEVSGKKKVTLKNEKYVLNALGDSWVGQQRDLILEDLNANGFSTFAKGEVHLELMATKKALTDWPVVAILGS
;
A
#
# COMPACT_ATOMS: atom_id res chain seq x y z
N GLY A 1 -58.35 -14.24 23.49
CA GLY A 1 -58.12 -13.09 22.61
C GLY A 1 -58.64 -13.39 21.21
N ALA A 2 -58.54 -12.43 20.29
CA ALA A 2 -58.78 -12.69 18.87
C ALA A 2 -57.73 -11.92 18.05
N ASP A 3 -56.97 -12.65 17.22
CA ASP A 3 -55.98 -12.11 16.30
C ASP A 3 -56.45 -12.32 14.86
N LEU A 4 -56.21 -11.32 14.01
CA LEU A 4 -56.67 -11.31 12.62
C LEU A 4 -55.53 -10.94 11.69
N MET A 5 -55.24 -11.85 10.76
CA MET A 5 -54.31 -11.65 9.65
C MET A 5 -55.10 -11.59 8.33
N ILE A 6 -54.85 -10.58 7.50
CA ILE A 6 -55.52 -10.37 6.21
C ILE A 6 -54.45 -10.15 5.14
N TRP A 7 -54.62 -10.72 3.95
CA TRP A 7 -53.73 -10.57 2.79
C TRP A 7 -54.51 -10.46 1.46
N GLY A 8 -53.83 -10.05 0.38
CA GLY A 8 -54.35 -10.06 -0.99
C GLY A 8 -53.63 -9.10 -1.94
N PRO A 9 -53.96 -9.09 -3.26
CA PRO A 9 -54.91 -9.94 -3.98
C PRO A 9 -54.33 -11.31 -4.43
N PRO A 10 -55.15 -12.38 -4.49
CA PRO A 10 -56.56 -12.44 -4.09
C PRO A 10 -56.77 -12.33 -2.56
N PHE A 11 -57.88 -11.72 -2.16
CA PHE A 11 -58.18 -11.47 -0.74
C PHE A 11 -58.31 -12.78 0.05
N GLY A 12 -57.63 -12.85 1.19
CA GLY A 12 -57.70 -13.95 2.15
C GLY A 12 -57.25 -13.53 3.53
N GLY A 13 -57.35 -14.43 4.49
CA GLY A 13 -57.00 -14.15 5.88
C GLY A 13 -57.14 -15.35 6.81
N ARG A 14 -56.58 -15.17 8.01
CA ARG A 14 -56.63 -16.12 9.13
C ARG A 14 -57.07 -15.37 10.38
N ALA A 15 -58.12 -15.84 11.02
CA ALA A 15 -58.56 -15.36 12.33
C ALA A 15 -58.27 -16.44 13.39
N GLU A 16 -57.48 -16.11 14.39
CA GLU A 16 -57.22 -16.97 15.53
C GLU A 16 -58.04 -16.49 16.72
N VAL A 17 -58.94 -17.33 17.21
CA VAL A 17 -59.80 -17.03 18.35
C VAL A 17 -59.38 -17.92 19.51
N ASP A 18 -58.89 -17.30 20.56
CA ASP A 18 -58.44 -17.96 21.77
C ASP A 18 -59.44 -17.71 22.89
N LEU A 19 -60.23 -18.73 23.22
CA LEU A 19 -61.07 -18.75 24.41
C LEU A 19 -60.33 -19.60 25.45
N ASP A 20 -60.28 -19.17 26.71
CA ASP A 20 -59.51 -19.73 27.83
C ASP A 20 -59.51 -21.28 27.99
N VAL A 21 -60.46 -21.98 27.36
CA VAL A 21 -60.61 -23.44 27.36
C VAL A 21 -60.49 -24.08 25.96
N VAL A 22 -60.69 -23.30 24.89
CA VAL A 22 -60.66 -23.76 23.48
C VAL A 22 -60.15 -22.65 22.57
N SER A 23 -59.10 -22.93 21.80
CA SER A 23 -58.61 -22.05 20.74
C SER A 23 -58.90 -22.68 19.38
N PHE A 24 -59.33 -21.87 18.41
CA PHE A 24 -59.55 -22.34 17.03
C PHE A 24 -59.17 -21.29 16.00
N THR A 25 -58.78 -21.77 14.82
CA THR A 25 -58.38 -20.96 13.68
C THR A 25 -59.46 -21.00 12.60
N ILE A 26 -59.87 -19.85 12.09
CA ILE A 26 -60.74 -19.70 10.91
C ILE A 26 -59.89 -19.16 9.75
N GLU A 27 -59.77 -19.94 8.68
CA GLU A 27 -59.16 -19.50 7.42
C GLU A 27 -60.25 -19.08 6.44
N PHE A 28 -60.06 -17.96 5.73
CA PHE A 28 -61.02 -17.46 4.75
C PHE A 28 -60.32 -16.86 3.53
N GLY A 29 -60.97 -16.93 2.38
CA GLY A 29 -60.43 -16.44 1.11
C GLY A 29 -59.29 -17.31 0.55
N ALA A 30 -58.45 -16.72 -0.30
CA ALA A 30 -57.33 -17.45 -0.91
C ALA A 30 -56.22 -17.72 0.11
N GLU A 31 -55.47 -18.81 -0.05
CA GLU A 31 -54.26 -19.04 0.75
C GLU A 31 -53.26 -17.89 0.57
N ALA A 32 -52.48 -17.61 1.62
CA ALA A 32 -51.42 -16.62 1.57
C ALA A 32 -50.36 -17.04 0.55
N ALA A 33 -50.44 -16.48 -0.65
CA ALA A 33 -49.41 -16.65 -1.65
C ALA A 33 -48.28 -15.65 -1.41
N LEU A 34 -47.05 -16.13 -1.41
CA LEU A 34 -45.89 -15.25 -1.42
C LEU A 34 -45.94 -14.37 -2.67
N PRO A 35 -45.71 -13.04 -2.55
CA PRO A 35 -45.65 -12.18 -3.73
C PRO A 35 -44.60 -12.75 -4.70
N PRO A 36 -44.89 -12.77 -6.02
CA PRO A 36 -43.96 -13.33 -6.99
C PRO A 36 -42.63 -12.57 -6.89
N PRO A 37 -41.49 -13.28 -6.94
CA PRO A 37 -40.19 -12.64 -6.90
C PRO A 37 -40.05 -11.56 -7.97
N VAL A 38 -39.55 -10.38 -7.61
CA VAL A 38 -39.34 -9.31 -8.59
C VAL A 38 -38.16 -9.65 -9.51
N GLY A 39 -38.27 -9.28 -10.79
CA GLY A 39 -37.13 -9.37 -11.71
C GLY A 39 -36.09 -8.28 -11.44
N TRP A 40 -34.85 -8.48 -11.91
CA TRP A 40 -33.74 -7.52 -11.73
C TRP A 40 -34.10 -6.09 -12.19
N LYS A 41 -34.80 -5.96 -13.32
CA LYS A 41 -35.23 -4.65 -13.84
C LYS A 41 -36.11 -3.90 -12.82
N SER A 42 -37.17 -4.55 -12.36
CA SER A 42 -38.08 -3.99 -11.34
C SER A 42 -37.38 -3.77 -10.00
N PHE A 43 -36.41 -4.61 -9.65
CA PHE A 43 -35.59 -4.42 -8.46
C PHE A 43 -34.76 -3.13 -8.55
N ARG A 44 -34.03 -2.94 -9.66
CA ARG A 44 -33.21 -1.75 -9.90
C ARG A 44 -34.04 -0.47 -9.95
N GLU A 45 -35.20 -0.52 -10.61
CA GLU A 45 -36.08 0.63 -10.75
C GLU A 45 -36.80 0.98 -9.44
N GLY A 46 -37.19 -0.02 -8.63
CA GLY A 46 -37.99 0.17 -7.43
C GLY A 46 -37.21 0.36 -6.14
N PHE A 47 -36.00 -0.21 -6.03
CA PHE A 47 -35.27 -0.30 -4.75
C PHE A 47 -33.86 0.30 -4.76
N LEU A 48 -33.30 0.63 -5.93
CA LEU A 48 -31.98 1.25 -6.02
C LEU A 48 -32.07 2.73 -6.40
N PRO A 49 -31.08 3.56 -6.00
CA PRO A 49 -30.99 4.95 -6.44
C PRO A 49 -30.96 5.04 -7.97
N GLN A 50 -31.83 5.87 -8.53
CA GLN A 50 -31.90 6.09 -9.97
C GLN A 50 -30.76 7.00 -10.42
N ASP A 51 -30.17 6.70 -11.57
CA ASP A 51 -29.10 7.52 -12.15
C ASP A 51 -29.63 8.94 -12.43
N SER A 52 -28.81 9.95 -12.11
CA SER A 52 -29.16 11.36 -12.33
C SER A 52 -28.39 11.92 -13.51
N ASP A 53 -28.96 12.92 -14.18
CA ASP A 53 -28.17 13.73 -15.11
C ASP A 53 -27.14 14.52 -14.30
N ALA A 54 -25.88 14.56 -14.78
CA ALA A 54 -24.86 15.39 -14.15
C ALA A 54 -25.38 16.84 -14.02
N PRO A 55 -25.17 17.52 -12.88
CA PRO A 55 -25.64 18.88 -12.72
C PRO A 55 -25.09 19.74 -13.86
N ALA A 56 -25.99 20.33 -14.65
CA ALA A 56 -25.61 21.30 -15.66
C ALA A 56 -24.89 22.45 -14.95
N GLN A 57 -23.68 22.76 -15.41
CA GLN A 57 -22.87 23.89 -14.97
C GLN A 57 -23.75 25.13 -14.76
N LYS A 58 -23.97 25.52 -13.51
CA LYS A 58 -24.40 26.88 -13.18
C LYS A 58 -23.14 27.66 -12.81
N PRO A 59 -22.84 28.77 -13.51
CA PRO A 59 -21.75 29.65 -13.10
C PRO A 59 -22.02 30.17 -11.68
N GLU A 60 -20.93 30.27 -10.93
CA GLU A 60 -20.83 30.68 -9.53
C GLU A 60 -21.84 31.76 -9.10
N SER A 61 -22.49 31.53 -7.95
CA SER A 61 -22.87 32.62 -7.06
C SER A 61 -22.59 32.25 -5.61
N LYS A 62 -21.85 33.17 -4.96
CA LYS A 62 -21.42 33.31 -3.56
C LYS A 62 -22.36 32.70 -2.49
N PRO A 63 -21.87 32.28 -1.30
CA PRO A 63 -22.70 31.61 -0.32
C PRO A 63 -23.48 32.62 0.52
N GLU A 64 -24.80 32.46 0.55
CA GLU A 64 -25.65 33.00 1.62
C GLU A 64 -26.49 31.87 2.21
N SER A 65 -26.24 31.59 3.48
CA SER A 65 -27.05 30.76 4.36
C SER A 65 -28.30 31.52 4.86
N PRO A 66 -29.19 30.91 5.66
CA PRO A 66 -30.10 29.81 5.35
C PRO A 66 -31.57 30.21 5.66
N ARG A 67 -32.57 29.63 4.98
CA ARG A 67 -33.89 29.18 5.49
C ARG A 67 -34.94 29.02 4.39
N ASP A 68 -35.86 28.11 4.70
CA ASP A 68 -37.21 27.91 4.15
C ASP A 68 -37.41 26.91 2.99
N VAL A 69 -37.97 25.79 3.42
CA VAL A 69 -38.73 24.77 2.68
C VAL A 69 -39.86 25.42 1.89
N VAL A 70 -40.09 25.04 0.62
CA VAL A 70 -41.43 24.87 0.02
C VAL A 70 -41.31 24.08 -1.31
N LEU A 71 -42.15 23.04 -1.43
CA LEU A 71 -42.52 22.33 -2.67
C LEU A 71 -42.93 23.31 -3.77
N LEU A 72 -42.62 23.04 -5.04
CA LEU A 72 -43.59 23.21 -6.14
C LEU A 72 -43.09 22.52 -7.42
N ALA A 73 -44.09 22.04 -8.15
CA ALA A 73 -44.02 21.14 -9.29
C ALA A 73 -43.66 21.83 -10.62
N GLU A 74 -43.17 20.99 -11.53
CA GLU A 74 -43.20 21.03 -13.01
C GLU A 74 -43.35 22.36 -13.75
N THR A 75 -42.37 22.65 -14.62
CA THR A 75 -42.64 23.07 -16.00
C THR A 75 -41.53 22.57 -16.93
N VAL A 76 -41.90 21.74 -17.91
CA VAL A 76 -41.08 21.33 -19.05
C VAL A 76 -41.02 22.45 -20.08
N PRO A 77 -39.84 22.70 -20.69
CA PRO A 77 -39.82 22.92 -22.13
C PRO A 77 -38.72 22.09 -22.82
N GLU A 78 -39.12 21.37 -23.86
CA GLU A 78 -38.26 20.86 -24.95
C GLU A 78 -38.46 21.73 -26.21
N PRO A 79 -37.61 21.66 -27.26
CA PRO A 79 -36.29 21.03 -27.34
C PRO A 79 -35.24 21.98 -27.96
N GLY A 80 -34.16 22.25 -27.23
CA GLY A 80 -32.91 22.75 -27.79
C GLY A 80 -31.86 21.66 -27.69
N ALA A 81 -31.30 21.22 -28.81
CA ALA A 81 -30.31 20.15 -28.90
C ALA A 81 -29.16 20.37 -27.91
N THR A 82 -29.23 19.70 -26.76
CA THR A 82 -28.21 19.73 -25.72
C THR A 82 -27.40 18.45 -25.80
N LYS A 83 -26.08 18.61 -25.86
CA LYS A 83 -25.10 17.53 -25.79
C LYS A 83 -25.48 16.62 -24.61
N LYS A 84 -25.65 15.31 -24.88
CA LYS A 84 -25.97 14.29 -23.86
C LYS A 84 -25.01 14.47 -22.67
N GLY A 85 -25.52 15.01 -21.56
CA GLY A 85 -24.80 15.04 -20.30
C GLY A 85 -24.47 13.61 -19.88
N LYS A 86 -23.27 13.39 -19.36
CA LYS A 86 -22.85 12.11 -18.78
C LYS A 86 -23.83 11.78 -17.64
N LYS A 87 -24.59 10.69 -17.76
CA LYS A 87 -25.43 10.20 -16.66
C LYS A 87 -24.52 9.74 -15.52
N VAL A 88 -24.80 10.20 -14.30
CA VAL A 88 -24.05 9.83 -13.10
C VAL A 88 -24.70 8.59 -12.49
N CYS A 89 -23.93 7.51 -12.36
CA CYS A 89 -24.37 6.30 -11.65
C CYS A 89 -24.58 6.63 -10.18
N ASN A 90 -25.79 6.40 -9.65
CA ASN A 90 -26.06 6.67 -8.24
C ASN A 90 -25.90 5.43 -7.34
N VAL A 91 -25.70 4.26 -7.93
CA VAL A 91 -25.48 3.01 -7.20
C VAL A 91 -24.07 2.92 -6.64
N ILE A 92 -23.06 3.31 -7.43
CA ILE A 92 -21.65 3.31 -7.06
C ILE A 92 -21.10 4.72 -7.24
N LYS A 93 -20.46 5.25 -6.19
CA LYS A 93 -19.88 6.59 -6.16
C LYS A 93 -18.47 6.55 -5.60
N ALA A 94 -17.62 7.44 -6.10
CA ALA A 94 -16.34 7.77 -5.49
C ALA A 94 -16.38 9.21 -4.97
N SER A 95 -15.68 9.45 -3.87
CA SER A 95 -15.58 10.77 -3.22
C SER A 95 -14.21 10.92 -2.59
N ILE A 96 -13.77 12.17 -2.37
CA ILE A 96 -12.46 12.46 -1.78
C ILE A 96 -12.67 13.11 -0.42
N PRO A 97 -12.68 12.32 0.68
CA PRO A 97 -12.76 12.88 2.02
C PRO A 97 -11.55 13.72 2.44
N MET A 98 -10.37 13.52 1.84
CA MET A 98 -9.15 14.24 2.21
C MET A 98 -8.15 14.38 1.06
N GLY A 99 -7.36 15.44 1.09
CA GLY A 99 -6.30 15.69 0.11
C GLY A 99 -6.78 16.20 -1.25
N LEU A 100 -8.00 16.71 -1.37
CA LEU A 100 -8.46 17.42 -2.57
C LEU A 100 -7.74 18.79 -2.66
N LYS A 101 -7.00 19.02 -3.73
CA LYS A 101 -6.37 20.31 -4.03
C LYS A 101 -7.23 21.15 -4.97
N ASP A 102 -7.78 20.51 -6.00
CA ASP A 102 -8.62 21.16 -7.00
C ASP A 102 -9.60 20.14 -7.62
N SER A 103 -10.62 20.60 -8.31
CA SER A 103 -11.62 19.76 -8.96
C SER A 103 -12.10 20.37 -10.27
N GLU A 104 -12.51 19.53 -11.22
CA GLU A 104 -13.03 19.96 -12.52
C GLU A 104 -12.03 20.82 -13.33
N VAL A 105 -10.75 20.46 -13.26
CA VAL A 105 -9.66 21.17 -13.95
C VAL A 105 -9.48 20.60 -15.35
N THR A 106 -9.30 21.46 -16.35
CA THR A 106 -8.95 21.02 -17.70
C THR A 106 -7.44 20.86 -17.83
N ASP A 107 -6.99 19.69 -18.27
CA ASP A 107 -5.57 19.45 -18.55
C ASP A 107 -5.09 20.26 -19.78
N PRO A 108 -3.77 20.39 -20.02
CA PRO A 108 -3.25 21.08 -21.20
C PRO A 108 -3.70 20.49 -22.54
N GLU A 109 -4.23 19.27 -22.54
CA GLU A 109 -4.74 18.54 -23.71
C GLU A 109 -6.25 18.76 -23.94
N GLY A 110 -6.93 19.49 -23.04
CA GLY A 110 -8.36 19.79 -23.14
C GLY A 110 -9.28 18.74 -22.48
N ASN A 111 -8.76 17.75 -21.77
CA ASN A 111 -9.55 16.77 -21.03
C ASN A 111 -9.94 17.29 -19.65
N LEU A 112 -11.17 17.02 -19.24
CA LEU A 112 -11.65 17.33 -17.90
C LEU A 112 -11.08 16.31 -16.91
N ILE A 113 -10.34 16.80 -15.91
CA ILE A 113 -9.90 16.05 -14.74
C ILE A 113 -10.94 16.28 -13.63
N ASP A 114 -11.58 15.20 -13.17
CA ASP A 114 -12.59 15.30 -12.10
C ASP A 114 -11.96 15.85 -10.82
N TRP A 115 -10.78 15.35 -10.43
CA TRP A 115 -10.13 15.70 -9.16
C TRP A 115 -8.60 15.79 -9.25
N VAL A 116 -8.02 16.79 -8.59
CA VAL A 116 -6.58 16.95 -8.37
C VAL A 116 -6.29 16.71 -6.89
N LEU A 117 -5.41 15.75 -6.61
CA LEU A 117 -5.15 15.23 -5.28
C LEU A 117 -3.74 15.56 -4.77
N ASP A 118 -3.58 15.63 -3.44
CA ASP A 118 -2.27 15.65 -2.79
C ASP A 118 -1.66 14.24 -2.77
N PRO A 119 -0.51 14.00 -3.43
CA PRO A 119 0.05 12.65 -3.55
C PRO A 119 0.40 11.99 -2.21
N ASN A 120 0.67 12.76 -1.16
CA ASN A 120 1.10 12.25 0.14
C ASN A 120 -0.01 12.17 1.19
N GLY A 121 -1.20 12.71 0.89
CA GLY A 121 -2.25 12.94 1.88
C GLY A 121 -3.67 12.79 1.35
N PHE A 122 -3.86 12.00 0.29
CA PHE A 122 -5.19 11.77 -0.27
C PHE A 122 -5.94 10.63 0.44
N GLY A 123 -7.25 10.68 0.32
CA GLY A 123 -8.13 9.56 0.63
C GLY A 123 -9.22 9.52 -0.43
N ILE A 124 -9.34 8.40 -1.14
CA ILE A 124 -10.41 8.15 -2.11
C ILE A 124 -11.35 7.14 -1.47
N LEU A 125 -12.60 7.51 -1.31
CA LEU A 125 -13.65 6.67 -0.74
C LEU A 125 -14.60 6.20 -1.84
N THR A 126 -14.62 4.89 -2.10
CA THR A 126 -15.66 4.25 -2.92
C THR A 126 -16.84 3.85 -2.02
N ASN A 127 -18.06 4.04 -2.51
CA ASN A 127 -19.29 3.69 -1.84
C ASN A 127 -20.26 3.03 -2.83
N SER A 128 -20.94 1.98 -2.38
CA SER A 128 -21.95 1.25 -3.12
C SER A 128 -23.22 1.13 -2.27
N THR A 129 -24.37 1.33 -2.91
CA THR A 129 -25.68 1.09 -2.28
C THR A 129 -26.00 -0.40 -2.20
N ILE A 130 -25.40 -1.21 -3.10
CA ILE A 130 -25.48 -2.66 -3.05
C ILE A 130 -24.28 -3.16 -2.22
N PRO A 131 -24.50 -3.84 -1.09
CA PRO A 131 -23.40 -4.40 -0.33
C PRO A 131 -22.68 -5.48 -1.13
N GLY A 132 -21.35 -5.49 -1.02
CA GLY A 132 -20.50 -6.56 -1.53
C GLY A 132 -20.35 -7.67 -0.49
N ASN A 133 -20.22 -8.91 -0.95
CA ASN A 133 -19.69 -10.00 -0.11
C ASN A 133 -18.35 -10.53 -0.65
N ARG A 134 -17.94 -10.07 -1.83
CA ARG A 134 -16.63 -10.33 -2.44
C ARG A 134 -16.03 -9.03 -2.94
N ALA A 135 -14.70 -8.96 -2.94
CA ALA A 135 -13.99 -7.81 -3.43
C ALA A 135 -12.77 -8.22 -4.25
N LYS A 136 -12.46 -7.43 -5.27
CA LYS A 136 -11.37 -7.69 -6.19
C LYS A 136 -10.63 -6.41 -6.52
N TRP A 137 -9.33 -6.56 -6.79
CA TRP A 137 -8.44 -5.51 -7.24
C TRP A 137 -7.86 -5.91 -8.59
N ILE A 138 -7.97 -5.04 -9.59
CA ILE A 138 -7.38 -5.29 -10.92
C ILE A 138 -5.87 -5.01 -10.88
N LEU A 139 -5.06 -5.98 -11.28
CA LEU A 139 -3.59 -5.91 -11.28
C LEU A 139 -3.01 -5.56 -12.65
N ASP A 140 -3.55 -6.12 -13.73
CA ASP A 140 -3.14 -5.83 -15.11
C ASP A 140 -4.14 -6.47 -16.08
N GLY A 141 -4.93 -5.66 -16.79
CA GLY A 141 -5.85 -6.11 -17.83
C GLY A 141 -6.86 -7.15 -17.30
N ASP A 142 -6.58 -8.44 -17.57
CA ASP A 142 -7.41 -9.58 -17.14
C ASP A 142 -6.99 -10.20 -15.79
N ASN A 143 -5.87 -9.76 -15.20
CA ASN A 143 -5.38 -10.27 -13.92
C ASN A 143 -6.05 -9.55 -12.74
N GLU A 144 -6.65 -10.33 -11.85
CA GLU A 144 -7.36 -9.82 -10.68
C GLU A 144 -6.83 -10.47 -9.39
N ALA A 145 -6.59 -9.67 -8.36
CA ALA A 145 -6.34 -10.13 -7.00
C ALA A 145 -7.65 -10.12 -6.20
N GLU A 146 -7.97 -11.23 -5.54
CA GLU A 146 -9.07 -11.26 -4.57
C GLU A 146 -8.65 -10.52 -3.31
N ILE A 147 -9.48 -9.58 -2.85
CA ILE A 147 -9.30 -8.95 -1.54
C ILE A 147 -9.92 -9.91 -0.50
N PRO A 148 -9.12 -10.56 0.35
CA PRO A 148 -9.59 -11.60 1.25
C PRO A 148 -10.55 -11.03 2.30
N ASN A 149 -11.59 -11.80 2.63
CA ASN A 149 -12.49 -11.53 3.74
C ASN A 149 -12.02 -12.23 5.04
N THR A 150 -10.70 -12.23 5.30
CA THR A 150 -10.14 -12.86 6.50
C THR A 150 -9.35 -11.84 7.30
N VAL A 151 -9.66 -11.65 8.59
CA VAL A 151 -9.01 -10.64 9.45
C VAL A 151 -7.49 -10.77 9.46
N LEU A 152 -6.96 -12.00 9.46
CA LEU A 152 -5.51 -12.27 9.44
C LEU A 152 -4.78 -11.79 8.17
N SER A 153 -5.51 -11.52 7.09
CA SER A 153 -4.93 -11.03 5.84
C SER A 153 -4.66 -9.52 5.83
N TYR A 154 -5.09 -8.80 6.87
CA TYR A 154 -4.94 -7.35 6.99
C TYR A 154 -3.85 -6.98 7.98
N ASN A 155 -3.28 -5.79 7.81
CA ASN A 155 -2.19 -5.26 8.63
C ASN A 155 -0.94 -6.16 8.63
N ALA A 156 -0.66 -6.81 7.50
CA ALA A 156 0.53 -7.65 7.35
C ALA A 156 1.82 -6.84 7.63
N GLU A 157 2.82 -7.50 8.21
CA GLU A 157 4.12 -6.88 8.50
C GLU A 157 4.94 -6.63 7.24
N GLN A 158 4.82 -7.52 6.25
CA GLN A 158 5.45 -7.40 4.94
C GLN A 158 4.41 -7.00 3.90
N ILE A 159 4.75 -6.00 3.09
CA ILE A 159 3.90 -5.47 2.04
C ILE A 159 4.43 -5.98 0.70
N ASP A 160 3.63 -6.80 0.02
CA ASP A 160 3.92 -7.30 -1.33
C ASP A 160 2.96 -6.61 -2.33
N VAL A 161 3.43 -5.50 -2.88
CA VAL A 161 2.64 -4.69 -3.83
C VAL A 161 2.46 -5.37 -5.19
N GLU A 162 3.23 -6.43 -5.51
CA GLU A 162 3.05 -7.16 -6.78
C GLU A 162 1.78 -8.01 -6.78
N LYS A 163 1.29 -8.40 -5.59
CA LYS A 163 0.09 -9.25 -5.43
C LYS A 163 -1.20 -8.48 -5.17
N GLY A 164 -1.11 -7.17 -4.95
CA GLY A 164 -2.27 -6.32 -4.65
C GLY A 164 -1.95 -5.17 -3.69
N PRO A 165 -2.97 -4.37 -3.33
CA PRO A 165 -2.79 -3.25 -2.42
C PRO A 165 -2.49 -3.69 -1.00
N TYR A 166 -1.88 -2.79 -0.22
CA TYR A 166 -1.70 -3.02 1.21
C TYR A 166 -3.03 -2.95 1.95
N LEU A 167 -3.44 -4.06 2.57
CA LEU A 167 -4.72 -4.16 3.25
C LEU A 167 -4.61 -3.71 4.71
N ILE A 168 -5.41 -2.72 5.09
CA ILE A 168 -5.41 -2.14 6.44
C ILE A 168 -6.75 -2.38 7.11
N LEU A 169 -6.71 -2.85 8.36
CA LEU A 169 -7.86 -2.74 9.26
C LEU A 169 -7.56 -1.73 10.36
N PRO A 170 -8.42 -0.73 10.55
CA PRO A 170 -8.31 0.16 11.69
C PRO A 170 -8.39 -0.65 12.99
N PRO A 171 -7.67 -0.21 14.05
CA PRO A 171 -7.65 -0.95 15.31
C PRO A 171 -9.07 -1.06 15.90
N ALA A 172 -9.37 -2.21 16.51
CA ALA A 172 -10.68 -2.56 17.10
C ALA A 172 -11.19 -1.58 18.18
N THR A 173 -10.38 -0.62 18.60
CA THR A 173 -10.78 0.49 19.49
C THR A 173 -11.67 1.52 18.79
N ASN A 174 -11.69 1.54 17.45
CA ASN A 174 -12.58 2.38 16.67
C ASN A 174 -14.01 1.79 16.69
N ARG A 175 -14.86 2.28 17.61
CA ARG A 175 -16.23 1.78 17.82
C ARG A 175 -17.12 1.81 16.57
N ASN A 176 -16.75 2.60 15.56
CA ASN A 176 -17.55 2.81 14.35
C ASN A 176 -17.22 1.84 13.19
N GLN A 177 -16.20 0.99 13.32
CA GLN A 177 -15.76 0.05 12.29
C GLN A 177 -15.47 -1.33 12.88
N LYS A 178 -16.48 -1.93 13.49
CA LYS A 178 -16.39 -3.33 13.95
C LYS A 178 -16.43 -4.27 12.75
N THR A 179 -15.53 -5.24 12.75
CA THR A 179 -15.57 -6.34 11.78
C THR A 179 -16.77 -7.25 12.04
N TYR A 180 -17.16 -8.05 11.05
CA TYR A 180 -18.26 -9.01 11.19
C TYR A 180 -18.03 -9.96 12.37
N SER A 181 -16.80 -10.45 12.53
CA SER A 181 -16.39 -11.30 13.66
C SER A 181 -16.58 -10.66 15.03
N GLU A 182 -16.45 -9.34 15.13
CA GLU A 182 -16.71 -8.60 16.38
C GLU A 182 -18.20 -8.36 16.65
N THR A 183 -19.04 -8.47 15.63
CA THR A 183 -20.49 -8.25 15.71
C THR A 183 -21.29 -9.53 15.94
N VAL A 184 -20.78 -10.67 15.46
CA VAL A 184 -21.44 -11.98 15.55
C VAL A 184 -20.55 -12.95 16.31
N LYS A 185 -21.02 -13.46 17.45
CA LYS A 185 -20.22 -14.30 18.38
C LYS A 185 -19.68 -15.60 17.79
N ASP A 186 -20.28 -16.09 16.71
CA ASP A 186 -19.92 -17.36 16.06
C ASP A 186 -19.07 -17.18 14.79
N SER A 187 -18.74 -15.93 14.44
CA SER A 187 -17.82 -15.58 13.36
C SER A 187 -16.49 -15.16 13.98
N GLU A 188 -15.41 -15.90 13.70
CA GLU A 188 -14.10 -15.61 14.30
C GLU A 188 -13.08 -15.07 13.29
N LYS A 189 -13.42 -15.02 12.00
CA LYS A 189 -12.42 -14.83 10.94
C LYS A 189 -12.79 -13.79 9.90
N GLU A 190 -14.05 -13.45 9.72
CA GLU A 190 -14.51 -12.59 8.64
C GLU A 190 -14.48 -11.10 8.99
N VAL A 191 -14.08 -10.29 8.01
CA VAL A 191 -14.04 -8.82 8.09
C VAL A 191 -15.41 -8.22 7.84
N TRP A 192 -16.10 -8.68 6.80
CA TRP A 192 -17.47 -8.30 6.45
C TRP A 192 -18.37 -9.53 6.33
N ASN A 193 -19.69 -9.30 6.31
CA ASN A 193 -20.67 -10.37 6.18
C ASN A 193 -20.47 -11.16 4.86
N PRO A 194 -20.17 -12.47 4.91
CA PRO A 194 -19.93 -13.28 3.72
C PRO A 194 -21.23 -13.67 3.00
N THR A 195 -22.37 -13.63 3.70
CA THR A 195 -23.65 -14.09 3.20
C THR A 195 -24.50 -12.91 2.76
N LEU A 196 -24.96 -12.97 1.52
CA LEU A 196 -25.85 -11.97 0.94
C LEU A 196 -26.97 -12.65 0.18
N HIS A 197 -28.18 -12.16 0.37
CA HIS A 197 -29.37 -12.59 -0.36
C HIS A 197 -29.96 -11.39 -1.11
N ILE A 198 -30.98 -11.64 -1.94
CA ILE A 198 -31.87 -10.60 -2.43
C ILE A 198 -33.30 -11.06 -2.18
N GLY A 199 -33.82 -10.71 -1.00
CA GLY A 199 -35.14 -11.13 -0.51
C GLY A 199 -36.27 -10.85 -1.50
N PRO A 200 -36.42 -9.62 -2.03
CA PRO A 200 -37.47 -9.29 -3.00
C PRO A 200 -37.41 -10.14 -4.28
N MET A 201 -36.22 -10.59 -4.68
CA MET A 201 -36.00 -11.43 -5.86
C MET A 201 -36.03 -12.93 -5.53
N GLY A 202 -36.26 -13.32 -4.27
CA GLY A 202 -36.21 -14.72 -3.82
C GLY A 202 -34.89 -15.40 -4.15
N LYS A 203 -33.77 -14.65 -4.18
CA LYS A 203 -32.45 -15.17 -4.50
C LYS A 203 -31.63 -15.34 -3.23
N ASP A 204 -31.15 -16.56 -3.04
CA ASP A 204 -30.24 -16.91 -1.96
C ASP A 204 -28.79 -16.99 -2.43
N ASP A 205 -27.85 -16.77 -1.51
CA ASP A 205 -26.39 -16.88 -1.74
C ASP A 205 -25.91 -16.09 -2.97
N VAL A 206 -26.33 -14.84 -3.04
CA VAL A 206 -25.98 -13.94 -4.14
C VAL A 206 -24.52 -13.51 -3.98
N ARG A 207 -23.78 -13.59 -5.09
CA ARG A 207 -22.39 -13.11 -5.17
C ARG A 207 -22.40 -11.67 -5.69
N SER A 208 -22.01 -10.74 -4.83
CA SER A 208 -21.89 -9.32 -5.13
C SER A 208 -20.42 -8.93 -5.04
N TYR A 209 -19.86 -8.45 -6.16
CA TYR A 209 -18.45 -8.11 -6.29
C TYR A 209 -18.27 -6.60 -6.25
N HIS A 210 -17.42 -6.12 -5.34
CA HIS A 210 -16.86 -4.77 -5.39
C HIS A 210 -15.50 -4.83 -6.07
N ILE A 211 -15.41 -4.35 -7.30
CA ILE A 211 -14.19 -4.39 -8.11
C ILE A 211 -13.60 -2.98 -8.16
N VAL A 212 -12.32 -2.84 -7.82
CA VAL A 212 -11.59 -1.59 -7.91
C VAL A 212 -10.45 -1.75 -8.90
N GLU A 213 -10.34 -0.77 -9.79
CA GLU A 213 -9.28 -0.61 -10.76
C GLU A 213 -8.68 0.78 -10.57
N LEU A 214 -7.35 0.85 -10.53
CA LEU A 214 -6.61 2.10 -10.43
C LEU A 214 -5.45 2.04 -11.41
N SER A 215 -5.49 2.87 -12.44
CA SER A 215 -4.48 2.95 -13.49
C SER A 215 -3.86 4.34 -13.54
N ARG A 216 -2.60 4.42 -13.98
CA ARG A 216 -1.93 5.67 -14.30
C ARG A 216 -2.26 6.06 -15.74
N LYS A 217 -2.66 7.32 -15.93
CA LYS A 217 -2.82 7.90 -17.27
C LYS A 217 -1.47 7.92 -18.00
N SER A 218 -1.41 7.30 -19.18
CA SER A 218 -0.23 7.31 -20.05
C SER A 218 0.03 8.72 -20.60
N GLU A 219 1.29 9.16 -20.57
CA GLU A 219 1.73 10.49 -21.03
C GLU A 219 1.55 10.72 -22.54
N ASN A 220 1.30 9.66 -23.33
CA ASN A 220 1.16 9.73 -24.79
C ASN A 220 -0.25 9.40 -25.30
N GLY A 221 -1.27 9.36 -24.43
CA GLY A 221 -2.66 9.05 -24.84
C GLY A 221 -2.86 7.63 -25.38
N GLY A 222 -1.92 6.72 -25.11
CA GLY A 222 -2.06 5.27 -25.32
C GLY A 222 -2.64 4.58 -24.08
N SER A 223 -3.05 3.32 -24.26
CA SER A 223 -3.68 2.41 -23.29
C SER A 223 -3.29 2.61 -21.81
N GLU A 224 -4.28 2.59 -20.93
CA GLU A 224 -4.19 2.75 -19.46
C GLU A 224 -3.57 1.50 -18.79
N ASP A 225 -2.37 1.09 -19.20
CA ASP A 225 -1.82 -0.23 -18.83
C ASP A 225 -1.03 -0.24 -17.51
N ASP A 226 -0.66 0.91 -16.95
CA ASP A 226 0.15 0.99 -15.73
C ASP A 226 -0.75 0.99 -14.48
N HIS A 227 -1.09 -0.20 -14.01
CA HIS A 227 -1.95 -0.42 -12.86
C HIS A 227 -1.21 -0.15 -11.53
N ILE A 228 -1.87 0.57 -10.64
CA ILE A 228 -1.29 1.03 -9.38
C ILE A 228 -1.76 0.14 -8.23
N THR A 229 -0.81 -0.59 -7.64
CA THR A 229 -1.03 -1.40 -6.44
C THR A 229 -0.30 -0.85 -5.21
N ALA A 230 0.61 0.11 -5.39
CA ALA A 230 1.40 0.73 -4.32
C ALA A 230 0.59 1.74 -3.46
N ILE A 231 -0.57 1.31 -2.97
CA ILE A 231 -1.52 2.06 -2.15
C ILE A 231 -2.04 1.20 -0.99
N SER A 232 -2.67 1.85 -0.02
CA SER A 232 -3.36 1.20 1.09
C SER A 232 -4.85 1.21 0.90
N VAL A 233 -5.50 0.10 1.24
CA VAL A 233 -6.93 -0.12 1.08
C VAL A 233 -7.51 -0.61 2.40
N ALA A 234 -8.51 0.12 2.91
CA ALA A 234 -9.26 -0.25 4.10
C ALA A 234 -10.75 -0.45 3.75
N PRO A 235 -11.39 -1.55 4.17
CA PRO A 235 -12.80 -1.78 3.90
C PRO A 235 -13.67 -0.81 4.71
N VAL A 236 -14.75 -0.35 4.09
CA VAL A 236 -15.78 0.49 4.71
C VAL A 236 -16.98 -0.39 4.98
N LEU A 237 -17.25 -0.57 6.27
CA LEU A 237 -18.29 -1.47 6.76
C LEU A 237 -19.47 -0.66 7.29
N ALA A 238 -20.67 -1.03 6.88
CA ALA A 238 -21.91 -0.46 7.39
C ALA A 238 -22.97 -1.54 7.57
N ALA A 239 -23.98 -1.25 8.38
CA ALA A 239 -25.13 -2.12 8.52
C ALA A 239 -26.11 -1.89 7.35
N SER A 240 -26.63 -2.97 6.78
CA SER A 240 -27.55 -2.94 5.62
C SER A 240 -28.93 -3.45 5.99
N ASN A 241 -29.98 -3.01 5.29
CA ASN A 241 -31.36 -3.43 5.58
C ASN A 241 -31.60 -4.92 5.23
N THR A 242 -32.07 -5.71 6.19
CA THR A 242 -32.40 -7.13 5.98
C THR A 242 -33.54 -7.33 4.98
N ALA A 243 -34.49 -6.40 4.88
CA ALA A 243 -35.62 -6.51 3.95
C ALA A 243 -35.19 -6.62 2.47
N LEU A 244 -34.03 -6.05 2.12
CA LEU A 244 -33.47 -6.15 0.77
C LEU A 244 -32.44 -7.27 0.65
N TRP A 245 -31.58 -7.41 1.65
CA TRP A 245 -30.32 -8.12 1.53
C TRP A 245 -30.26 -9.44 2.31
N ASP A 246 -31.31 -9.75 3.08
CA ASP A 246 -31.50 -11.02 3.77
C ASP A 246 -32.53 -11.90 3.04
N LYS A 247 -32.61 -13.16 3.46
CA LYS A 247 -33.54 -14.13 2.90
C LYS A 247 -34.97 -13.66 3.10
N ASN A 248 -35.81 -13.85 2.08
CA ASN A 248 -37.23 -13.60 2.21
C ASN A 248 -37.86 -14.67 3.13
N THR A 249 -38.24 -14.27 4.33
CA THR A 249 -38.88 -15.10 5.36
C THR A 249 -40.38 -15.26 5.13
N GLY A 250 -40.94 -14.61 4.09
CA GLY A 250 -42.36 -14.72 3.75
C GLY A 250 -43.30 -14.16 4.83
N GLY A 251 -42.84 -13.21 5.63
CA GLY A 251 -43.62 -12.61 6.73
C GLY A 251 -43.58 -13.41 8.04
N ASN A 252 -42.81 -14.50 8.12
CA ASN A 252 -42.46 -15.15 9.39
C ASN A 252 -41.31 -14.41 10.10
N ASP A 253 -41.49 -13.10 10.28
CA ASP A 253 -40.53 -12.27 11.00
C ASP A 253 -40.64 -12.64 12.48
N ALA A 254 -39.75 -13.51 12.96
CA ALA A 254 -39.66 -13.76 14.39
C ALA A 254 -39.34 -12.41 15.08
N PRO A 255 -39.98 -12.06 16.21
CA PRO A 255 -39.82 -10.75 16.88
C PRO A 255 -38.37 -10.35 17.21
N ASN A 256 -37.45 -11.32 17.17
CA ASN A 256 -36.04 -11.18 17.49
C ASN A 256 -35.11 -11.21 16.26
N GLN A 257 -35.64 -11.18 15.02
CA GLN A 257 -34.79 -11.07 13.85
C GLN A 257 -34.10 -9.70 13.78
N PRO A 258 -32.80 -9.65 13.45
CA PRO A 258 -32.09 -8.39 13.34
C PRO A 258 -32.69 -7.55 12.20
N LEU A 259 -32.98 -6.28 12.48
CA LEU A 259 -33.49 -5.34 11.48
C LEU A 259 -32.43 -4.92 10.45
N LEU A 260 -31.16 -5.13 10.79
CA LEU A 260 -30.01 -4.76 9.96
C LEU A 260 -29.01 -5.90 9.92
N LEU A 261 -28.52 -6.23 8.73
CA LEU A 261 -27.35 -7.07 8.52
C LEU A 261 -26.12 -6.32 9.02
N PRO A 262 -25.36 -6.87 9.98
CA PRO A 262 -24.18 -6.20 10.50
C PRO A 262 -23.01 -6.28 9.50
N ALA A 263 -22.12 -5.28 9.58
CA ALA A 263 -20.80 -5.27 8.93
C ALA A 263 -20.79 -5.71 7.44
N THR A 264 -21.70 -5.18 6.63
CA THR A 264 -21.68 -5.41 5.17
C THR A 264 -20.67 -4.48 4.49
N LEU A 265 -20.00 -4.98 3.44
CA LEU A 265 -19.01 -4.19 2.69
C LEU A 265 -19.73 -3.18 1.79
N THR A 266 -19.64 -1.90 2.12
CA THR A 266 -20.23 -0.83 1.30
C THR A 266 -19.19 -0.15 0.41
N GLY A 267 -17.90 -0.32 0.67
CA GLY A 267 -16.86 0.13 -0.24
C GLY A 267 -15.47 0.13 0.38
N PHE A 268 -14.57 0.93 -0.16
CA PHE A 268 -13.17 0.98 0.23
C PHE A 268 -12.67 2.41 0.39
N LEU A 269 -11.88 2.62 1.44
CA LEU A 269 -11.06 3.80 1.62
C LEU A 269 -9.65 3.49 1.12
N ILE A 270 -9.26 4.19 0.06
CA ILE A 270 -7.96 4.07 -0.60
C ILE A 270 -7.10 5.26 -0.15
N THR A 271 -5.91 4.99 0.37
CA THR A 271 -4.98 5.99 0.90
C THR A 271 -3.54 5.70 0.44
N PRO A 272 -2.63 6.67 0.46
CA PRO A 272 -1.20 6.41 0.26
C PRO A 272 -0.69 5.34 1.23
N ILE A 273 0.29 4.54 0.81
CA ILE A 273 0.93 3.59 1.73
C ILE A 273 1.53 4.37 2.91
N PRO A 274 1.21 4.01 4.16
CA PRO A 274 1.86 4.59 5.33
C PRO A 274 3.33 4.19 5.32
N ARG A 275 4.18 5.06 4.77
CA ARG A 275 5.62 4.86 4.78
C ARG A 275 6.11 5.03 6.21
N LYS A 276 6.42 3.93 6.90
CA LYS A 276 7.19 3.97 8.16
C LYS A 276 8.65 4.21 7.78
N PRO A 277 9.24 5.40 8.01
CA PRO A 277 10.59 5.71 7.55
C PRO A 277 11.66 4.73 8.07
N ALA A 278 11.41 4.11 9.22
CA ALA A 278 12.28 3.09 9.81
C ALA A 278 12.20 1.70 9.13
N GLN A 279 11.23 1.48 8.24
CA GLN A 279 10.99 0.21 7.53
C GLN A 279 11.05 0.33 6.01
N VAL A 280 11.37 1.52 5.46
CA VAL A 280 11.67 1.67 4.03
C VAL A 280 13.06 1.08 3.81
N SER A 281 13.13 -0.22 3.60
CA SER A 281 14.30 -0.88 3.04
C SER A 281 14.57 -0.33 1.65
N ASP A 282 15.83 0.01 1.40
CA ASP A 282 16.41 0.30 0.11
C ASP A 282 15.68 1.36 -0.72
N ILE A 283 15.77 2.62 -0.30
CA ILE A 283 15.95 3.64 -1.33
C ILE A 283 17.35 3.38 -1.88
N PRO A 284 17.51 2.94 -3.15
CA PRO A 284 18.83 2.80 -3.74
C PRO A 284 19.54 4.13 -3.53
N LEU A 285 20.70 4.11 -2.87
CA LEU A 285 21.49 5.31 -2.62
C LEU A 285 21.65 6.14 -3.91
N LEU A 286 21.72 5.44 -5.05
CA LEU A 286 21.70 6.00 -6.41
C LEU A 286 20.54 6.99 -6.65
N LEU A 287 19.30 6.68 -6.25
CA LEU A 287 18.15 7.56 -6.44
C LEU A 287 18.22 8.82 -5.57
N LEU A 288 18.80 8.73 -4.36
CA LEU A 288 19.04 9.89 -3.50
C LEU A 288 20.21 10.76 -3.98
N ILE A 289 21.21 10.16 -4.64
CA ILE A 289 22.39 10.88 -5.15
C ILE A 289 22.06 11.71 -6.39
N PHE A 290 21.07 11.32 -7.19
CA PHE A 290 20.72 12.00 -8.46
C PHE A 290 19.43 12.83 -8.42
N GLU A 291 18.79 12.96 -7.25
CA GLU A 291 17.60 13.81 -7.12
C GLU A 291 17.97 15.30 -7.24
N PHE A 292 17.27 16.01 -8.14
CA PHE A 292 17.60 17.37 -8.55
C PHE A 292 17.35 18.36 -7.40
N GLY A 293 18.39 18.67 -6.62
CA GLY A 293 18.31 19.63 -5.50
C GLY A 293 19.08 19.22 -4.25
N PHE A 294 19.46 17.95 -4.10
CA PHE A 294 20.29 17.49 -2.99
C PHE A 294 21.76 17.43 -3.39
N ARG A 295 22.53 18.47 -3.05
CA ARG A 295 24.00 18.37 -3.09
C ARG A 295 24.46 17.53 -1.90
N THR A 296 24.81 16.28 -2.16
CA THR A 296 25.63 15.52 -1.21
C THR A 296 27.07 15.93 -1.42
N ASP A 297 27.54 16.92 -0.65
CA ASP A 297 28.95 17.30 -0.66
C ASP A 297 29.75 16.16 0.00
N TYR A 298 30.33 15.28 -0.82
CA TYR A 298 31.36 14.36 -0.35
C TYR A 298 32.60 15.18 0.00
N ARG A 299 32.67 15.64 1.24
CA ARG A 299 33.91 16.16 1.80
C ARG A 299 34.82 14.97 2.03
N PHE A 300 35.76 14.76 1.11
CA PHE A 300 36.95 13.96 1.41
C PHE A 300 37.61 14.61 2.63
N THR A 301 37.43 13.99 3.78
CA THR A 301 38.22 14.33 4.96
C THR A 301 39.51 13.57 4.73
N ALA A 302 40.63 14.28 4.55
CA ALA A 302 41.92 13.60 4.43
C ALA A 302 42.06 12.63 5.61
N ALA A 303 42.42 11.38 5.33
CA ALA A 303 42.63 10.39 6.38
C ALA A 303 43.60 10.98 7.40
N ALA A 304 43.23 11.03 8.68
CA ALA A 304 44.12 11.55 9.70
C ALA A 304 45.33 10.61 9.80
N ALA A 305 46.53 11.13 9.54
CA ALA A 305 47.76 10.37 9.75
C ALA A 305 47.79 9.80 11.18
N ASP A 306 48.25 8.55 11.32
CA ASP A 306 48.38 7.95 12.64
C ASP A 306 49.45 8.68 13.46
N SER A 307 49.01 9.55 14.36
CA SER A 307 49.87 10.34 15.25
C SER A 307 50.69 9.50 16.25
N ASN A 308 50.42 8.19 16.37
CA ASN A 308 51.18 7.31 17.26
C ASN A 308 52.52 6.86 16.68
N PHE A 309 52.72 7.03 15.37
CA PHE A 309 53.92 6.60 14.67
C PHE A 309 54.51 7.74 13.85
N THR A 310 55.83 7.71 13.72
CA THR A 310 56.60 8.55 12.80
C THR A 310 57.42 7.63 11.91
N VAL A 311 57.30 7.81 10.60
CA VAL A 311 58.00 7.01 9.58
C VAL A 311 58.92 7.91 8.80
N SER A 312 60.20 7.54 8.71
CA SER A 312 61.18 8.20 7.84
C SER A 312 61.92 7.16 7.01
N ALA A 313 62.26 7.53 5.79
CA ALA A 313 63.07 6.72 4.90
C ALA A 313 64.42 7.41 4.63
N SER A 314 65.49 6.61 4.67
CA SER A 314 66.84 7.06 4.31
C SER A 314 67.54 6.00 3.48
N PHE A 315 68.57 6.43 2.75
CA PHE A 315 69.35 5.55 1.88
C PHE A 315 70.78 5.45 2.40
N GLU A 316 71.31 4.23 2.41
CA GLU A 316 72.74 3.99 2.55
C GLU A 316 73.28 3.43 1.25
N GLU A 317 74.28 4.10 0.68
CA GLU A 317 75.05 3.58 -0.45
C GLU A 317 76.37 3.01 0.08
N LYS A 318 76.62 1.74 -0.22
CA LYS A 318 77.88 1.07 0.08
C LYS A 318 78.41 0.41 -1.18
N GLU A 319 79.67 0.69 -1.48
CA GLU A 319 80.38 0.00 -2.56
C GLU A 319 80.66 -1.44 -2.13
N ASP A 320 80.24 -2.42 -2.92
CA ASP A 320 80.60 -3.82 -2.68
C ASP A 320 82.10 -3.99 -2.98
N PRO A 321 82.94 -4.30 -1.98
CA PRO A 321 84.39 -4.43 -2.19
C PRO A 321 84.79 -5.58 -3.12
N LYS A 322 83.86 -6.47 -3.49
CA LYS A 322 84.11 -7.58 -4.42
C LYS A 322 83.68 -7.30 -5.86
N THR A 323 82.69 -6.44 -6.08
CA THR A 323 82.13 -6.19 -7.42
C THR A 323 82.29 -4.75 -7.91
N GLY A 324 82.69 -3.82 -7.03
CA GLY A 324 82.77 -2.38 -7.35
C GLY A 324 81.40 -1.76 -7.68
N THR A 325 80.30 -2.48 -7.40
CA THR A 325 78.95 -2.02 -7.65
C THR A 325 78.44 -1.26 -6.42
N MET A 326 77.84 -0.10 -6.62
CA MET A 326 77.13 0.62 -5.57
C MET A 326 75.87 -0.16 -5.19
N ALA A 327 75.81 -0.65 -3.95
CA ALA A 327 74.61 -1.23 -3.38
C ALA A 327 73.86 -0.15 -2.59
N SER A 328 72.66 0.21 -3.06
CA SER A 328 71.74 1.08 -2.33
C SER A 328 70.90 0.23 -1.38
N THR A 329 70.81 0.65 -0.12
CA THR A 329 69.96 0.07 0.93
C THR A 329 68.94 1.10 1.38
N LEU A 330 67.65 0.76 1.30
CA LEU A 330 66.58 1.59 1.85
C LEU A 330 66.33 1.19 3.31
N LEU A 331 66.53 2.14 4.21
CA LEU A 331 66.20 2.03 5.63
C LEU A 331 64.88 2.74 5.88
N ILE A 332 63.91 2.02 6.46
CA ILE A 332 62.65 2.60 6.93
C ILE A 332 62.70 2.59 8.45
N GLU A 333 62.75 3.78 9.05
CA GLU A 333 62.72 3.94 10.49
C GLU A 333 61.29 4.25 10.94
N VAL A 334 60.76 3.39 11.80
CA VAL A 334 59.49 3.63 12.49
C VAL A 334 59.79 3.94 13.94
N SER A 335 59.23 5.03 14.44
CA SER A 335 59.35 5.53 15.81
C SER A 335 57.98 5.91 16.38
N GLY A 336 57.89 6.19 17.68
CA GLY A 336 56.62 6.41 18.40
C GLY A 336 56.32 5.24 19.35
N LYS A 337 55.12 4.63 19.24
CA LYS A 337 54.74 3.46 20.08
C LYS A 337 55.60 2.22 19.85
N LYS A 338 56.26 2.12 18.70
CA LYS A 338 57.23 1.08 18.36
C LYS A 338 58.46 1.76 17.76
N LYS A 339 59.64 1.25 18.12
CA LYS A 339 60.90 1.62 17.48
C LYS A 339 61.44 0.42 16.70
N VAL A 340 61.52 0.53 15.38
CA VAL A 340 62.05 -0.53 14.52
C VAL A 340 62.72 0.10 13.28
N THR A 341 63.83 -0.49 12.86
CA THR A 341 64.50 -0.14 11.61
C THR A 341 64.33 -1.32 10.65
N LEU A 342 63.60 -1.10 9.57
CA LEU A 342 63.32 -2.10 8.55
C LEU A 342 64.30 -1.90 7.39
N LYS A 343 65.13 -2.91 7.15
CA LYS A 343 66.19 -2.85 6.13
C LYS A 343 65.71 -3.51 4.83
N ASN A 344 65.90 -2.83 3.71
CA ASN A 344 65.60 -3.32 2.37
C ASN A 344 66.85 -3.24 1.50
N GLU A 345 67.22 -4.34 0.86
CA GLU A 345 68.46 -4.45 0.09
C GLU A 345 68.19 -4.90 -1.34
N LYS A 346 69.11 -4.59 -2.26
CA LYS A 346 69.07 -5.07 -3.65
C LYS A 346 67.76 -4.74 -4.38
N TYR A 347 67.16 -3.60 -4.05
CA TYR A 347 65.85 -3.17 -4.55
C TYR A 347 64.69 -4.13 -4.19
N VAL A 348 64.86 -5.02 -3.22
CA VAL A 348 63.81 -5.92 -2.71
C VAL A 348 63.24 -5.34 -1.42
N LEU A 349 61.91 -5.28 -1.32
CA LEU A 349 61.22 -4.81 -0.11
C LEU A 349 61.17 -5.89 0.97
N ASN A 350 62.32 -6.22 1.56
CA ASN A 350 62.43 -7.22 2.63
C ASN A 350 61.56 -6.91 3.85
N ALA A 351 61.29 -5.63 4.10
CA ALA A 351 60.41 -5.16 5.18
C ALA A 351 58.99 -5.74 5.11
N LEU A 352 58.50 -6.13 3.93
CA LEU A 352 57.19 -6.79 3.78
C LEU A 352 57.12 -8.17 4.42
N GLY A 353 58.27 -8.81 4.65
CA GLY A 353 58.39 -10.09 5.34
C GLY A 353 58.57 -9.95 6.86
N ASP A 354 58.65 -8.73 7.39
CA ASP A 354 58.75 -8.51 8.83
C ASP A 354 57.43 -8.88 9.53
N SER A 355 57.52 -9.59 10.65
CA SER A 355 56.35 -10.13 11.34
C SER A 355 55.46 -9.02 11.94
N TRP A 356 56.04 -7.89 12.36
CA TRP A 356 55.28 -6.77 12.88
C TRP A 356 54.56 -6.03 11.76
N VAL A 357 55.21 -5.83 10.61
CA VAL A 357 54.59 -5.25 9.41
C VAL A 357 53.41 -6.12 8.93
N GLY A 358 53.58 -7.44 8.92
CA GLY A 358 52.50 -8.39 8.61
C GLY A 358 51.30 -8.24 9.55
N GLN A 359 51.52 -8.15 10.85
CA GLN A 359 50.45 -7.94 11.84
C GLN A 359 49.68 -6.63 11.63
N GLN A 360 50.38 -5.53 11.33
CA GLN A 360 49.71 -4.23 11.07
C GLN A 360 48.83 -4.30 9.82
N ARG A 361 49.31 -4.95 8.75
CA ARG A 361 48.52 -5.18 7.54
C ARG A 361 47.28 -6.02 7.82
N ASP A 362 47.44 -7.11 8.58
CA ASP A 362 46.33 -8.02 8.86
C ASP A 362 45.22 -7.33 9.66
N LEU A 363 45.57 -6.45 10.61
CA LEU A 363 44.60 -5.62 11.34
C LEU A 363 43.80 -4.69 10.41
N ILE A 364 44.46 -4.06 9.43
CA ILE A 364 43.80 -3.19 8.45
C ILE A 364 42.85 -4.00 7.56
N LEU A 365 43.26 -5.19 7.11
CA LEU A 365 42.40 -6.06 6.30
C LEU A 365 41.18 -6.56 7.06
N GLU A 366 41.35 -6.91 8.35
CA GLU A 366 40.23 -7.29 9.22
C GLU A 366 39.25 -6.12 9.41
N ASP A 367 39.75 -4.90 9.64
CA ASP A 367 38.92 -3.71 9.78
C ASP A 367 38.16 -3.38 8.48
N LEU A 368 38.81 -3.43 7.32
CA LEU A 368 38.15 -3.22 6.03
C LEU A 368 37.04 -4.24 5.77
N ASN A 369 37.30 -5.53 6.03
CA ASN A 369 36.28 -6.56 5.86
C ASN A 369 35.12 -6.38 6.87
N ALA A 370 35.41 -5.98 8.11
CA ALA A 370 34.38 -5.69 9.12
C ALA A 370 33.49 -4.49 8.73
N ASN A 371 34.02 -3.53 7.98
CA ASN A 371 33.28 -2.39 7.44
C ASN A 371 32.60 -2.69 6.09
N GLY A 372 32.56 -3.96 5.66
CA GLY A 372 31.83 -4.38 4.46
C GLY A 372 32.57 -4.15 3.14
N PHE A 373 33.86 -3.82 3.17
CA PHE A 373 34.67 -3.75 1.96
C PHE A 373 34.98 -5.16 1.46
N SER A 374 34.72 -5.42 0.17
CA SER A 374 35.09 -6.67 -0.49
C SER A 374 36.59 -6.68 -0.84
N THR A 375 37.44 -6.92 0.15
CA THR A 375 38.91 -7.02 0.01
C THR A 375 39.43 -8.41 0.40
N PHE A 376 40.73 -8.64 0.25
CA PHE A 376 41.38 -9.90 0.64
C PHE A 376 41.31 -10.13 2.15
N ALA A 377 41.16 -11.39 2.57
CA ALA A 377 41.34 -11.81 3.95
C ALA A 377 42.83 -11.93 4.31
N LYS A 378 43.17 -11.86 5.61
CA LYS A 378 44.58 -11.95 6.08
C LYS A 378 45.34 -13.17 5.56
N GLY A 379 44.63 -14.30 5.36
CA GLY A 379 45.22 -15.55 4.88
C GLY A 379 45.42 -15.61 3.37
N GLU A 380 44.87 -14.67 2.62
CA GLU A 380 44.92 -14.64 1.15
C GLU A 380 46.06 -13.76 0.62
N VAL A 381 46.69 -12.97 1.50
CA VAL A 381 47.78 -12.05 1.13
C VAL A 381 49.14 -12.71 1.36
N HIS A 382 49.74 -13.19 0.28
CA HIS A 382 51.06 -13.84 0.27
C HIS A 382 52.12 -12.92 -0.35
N LEU A 383 53.00 -12.34 0.48
CA LEU A 383 54.04 -11.39 0.05
C LEU A 383 55.46 -11.96 0.06
N GLU A 384 55.64 -13.27 0.28
CA GLU A 384 56.96 -13.89 0.42
C GLU A 384 57.82 -13.67 -0.83
N LEU A 385 57.23 -13.83 -2.01
CA LEU A 385 57.94 -13.62 -3.28
C LEU A 385 58.34 -12.16 -3.46
N MET A 386 57.50 -11.21 -3.04
CA MET A 386 57.84 -9.78 -3.10
C MET A 386 58.93 -9.42 -2.10
N ALA A 387 58.89 -9.99 -0.89
CA ALA A 387 59.86 -9.72 0.16
C ALA A 387 61.24 -10.37 -0.06
N THR A 388 61.34 -11.35 -0.97
CA THR A 388 62.58 -12.16 -1.15
C THR A 388 63.15 -12.18 -2.56
N LYS A 389 62.32 -12.10 -3.60
CA LYS A 389 62.75 -12.36 -4.99
C LYS A 389 62.44 -11.25 -5.98
N LYS A 390 61.44 -10.41 -5.72
CA LYS A 390 61.02 -9.38 -6.67
C LYS A 390 61.77 -8.07 -6.41
N ALA A 391 62.81 -7.82 -7.20
CA ALA A 391 63.48 -6.53 -7.21
C ALA A 391 62.61 -5.47 -7.93
N LEU A 392 62.59 -4.27 -7.37
CA LEU A 392 62.01 -3.08 -7.98
C LEU A 392 63.02 -2.44 -8.95
N THR A 393 62.52 -1.62 -9.86
CA THR A 393 63.37 -0.81 -10.75
C THR A 393 63.98 0.39 -10.04
N ASP A 394 63.35 0.84 -8.95
CA ASP A 394 63.82 1.93 -8.09
C ASP A 394 63.17 1.81 -6.69
N TRP A 395 63.67 2.56 -5.72
CA TRP A 395 63.08 2.61 -4.38
C TRP A 395 61.75 3.39 -4.37
N PRO A 396 60.73 2.88 -3.67
CA PRO A 396 59.47 3.59 -3.54
C PRO A 396 59.61 4.75 -2.55
N VAL A 397 58.71 5.73 -2.69
CA VAL A 397 58.49 6.72 -1.64
C VAL A 397 57.81 6.04 -0.46
N VAL A 398 58.28 6.31 0.75
CA VAL A 398 57.72 5.77 1.99
C VAL A 398 57.16 6.92 2.81
N ALA A 399 55.87 6.86 3.11
CA ALA A 399 55.14 7.85 3.90
C ALA A 399 54.05 7.18 4.75
N ILE A 400 53.52 7.90 5.73
CA ILE A 400 52.36 7.44 6.51
C ILE A 400 51.10 7.66 5.66
N LEU A 401 50.20 6.69 5.63
CA LEU A 401 48.91 6.88 4.96
C LEU A 401 48.14 8.02 5.64
N GLY A 402 47.78 9.05 4.87
CA GLY A 402 47.10 10.25 5.37
C GLY A 402 48.00 11.42 5.77
N SER A 403 49.33 11.29 5.62
CA SER A 403 50.29 12.40 5.82
C SER A 403 50.39 13.35 4.63
#